data_AF-A0A8S3HK21-F1
#
_entry.id   AF-A0A8S3HK21-F1
#
_cell.length_a   1.000
_cell.length_b   1.000
_cell.length_c   1.000
_cell.angle_alpha   90.00
_cell.angle_beta   90.00
_cell.angle_gamma   90.00
#
_symmetry.space_group_name_H-M   'P 1'
#
loop_
_entity.id
_entity.type
_entity.pdbx_description
1 polymer ?
#
loop_
_entity_poly.entity_id
_entity_poly.type
_entity_poly.pdbx_seq_one_letter_code
_entity_poly.pdbx_strand_id
1 'polypeptide(L)'
;MLQYVKLFLCLIFLSCKAYAIPLEDSGDAPNLFGLEGLSENNAIGANFIEGDIAVPLQTGRAAYIRSPKWPNGIVPFDIHSLYTNDQKSVIRGAMSEIMKSTNNCIRFVERNSSTPVWLRIFPGQGCWSYMGRVKSRGAQDLSLQATGCVHHSVALHELTHALGFVHEQTRPDRNQYVLIQTENIQSGSIKKPVIETLF
;
A
#
# COMPACT_ATOMS: atom_id res chain seq x y z
N MET A 1 0.78 13.04 26.49
CA MET A 1 0.06 12.73 25.22
C MET A 1 0.97 12.26 24.08
N LEU A 2 2.29 12.07 24.27
CA LEU A 2 3.23 11.58 23.24
C LEU A 2 3.68 10.12 23.40
N GLN A 3 3.28 9.44 24.46
CA GLN A 3 3.75 8.06 24.74
C GLN A 3 2.88 6.97 24.07
N TYR A 4 1.67 7.31 23.63
CA TYR A 4 0.73 6.37 23.02
C TYR A 4 0.93 6.17 21.51
N VAL A 5 1.60 7.10 20.82
CA VAL A 5 1.83 7.01 19.36
C VAL A 5 2.94 6.01 19.01
N LYS A 6 3.91 5.79 19.91
CA LYS A 6 4.96 4.78 19.72
C LYS A 6 4.47 3.33 19.88
N LEU A 7 3.36 3.11 20.59
CA LEU A 7 2.84 1.76 20.84
C LEU A 7 1.91 1.25 19.73
N PHE A 8 1.32 2.15 18.94
CA PHE A 8 0.30 1.78 17.94
C PHE A 8 0.88 1.24 16.62
N LEU A 9 2.12 1.61 16.27
CA LEU A 9 2.84 1.02 15.13
C LEU A 9 3.32 -0.42 15.39
N CYS A 10 3.36 -0.85 16.65
CA CYS A 10 3.75 -2.21 17.02
C CYS A 10 2.54 -3.16 17.10
N LEU A 11 1.35 -2.66 17.43
CA LEU A 11 0.19 -3.49 17.75
C LEU A 11 -0.68 -3.94 16.56
N ILE A 12 -0.51 -3.38 15.36
CA ILE A 12 -1.14 -3.95 14.14
C ILE A 12 -0.36 -5.18 13.65
N PHE A 13 0.91 -5.34 14.04
CA PHE A 13 1.72 -6.53 13.73
C PHE A 13 1.82 -7.56 14.87
N LEU A 14 1.39 -7.22 16.10
CA LEU A 14 1.54 -8.13 17.26
C LEU A 14 0.43 -9.19 17.42
N SER A 15 -0.63 -9.19 16.59
CA SER A 15 -1.59 -10.30 16.59
C SER A 15 -1.15 -11.47 15.70
N CYS A 16 -0.07 -11.33 14.93
CA CYS A 16 0.60 -12.46 14.33
C CYS A 16 1.71 -12.89 15.27
N LYS A 17 1.49 -13.97 16.04
CA LYS A 17 2.61 -14.67 16.67
C LYS A 17 3.57 -15.09 15.56
N ALA A 18 4.64 -14.32 15.36
CA ALA A 18 5.79 -14.78 14.61
C ALA A 18 6.46 -15.87 15.45
N TYR A 19 5.93 -17.09 15.38
CA TYR A 19 6.75 -18.25 15.63
C TYR A 19 7.75 -18.30 14.48
N ALA A 20 9.00 -17.97 14.77
CA ALA A 20 10.11 -18.37 13.93
C ALA A 20 10.17 -19.90 13.99
N ILE A 21 9.46 -20.56 13.08
CA ILE A 21 9.64 -21.98 12.81
C ILE A 21 10.96 -22.07 12.05
N PRO A 22 11.94 -22.89 12.49
CA PRO A 22 13.11 -23.15 11.66
C PRO A 22 12.62 -23.76 10.35
N LEU A 23 12.95 -23.14 9.21
CA LEU A 23 12.65 -23.71 7.91
C LEU A 23 13.47 -24.99 7.74
N GLU A 24 12.80 -26.12 7.92
CA GLU A 24 13.25 -27.38 7.37
C GLU A 24 12.92 -27.37 5.87
N ASP A 25 13.97 -27.60 5.08
CA ASP A 25 14.00 -27.53 3.63
C ASP A 25 12.94 -28.44 3.00
N SER A 26 11.78 -27.87 2.68
CA SER A 26 10.80 -28.46 1.78
C SER A 26 10.44 -27.38 0.78
N GLY A 27 11.11 -27.43 -0.37
CA GLY A 27 10.79 -26.61 -1.52
C GLY A 27 9.32 -26.78 -1.90
N ASP A 28 8.52 -25.79 -1.54
CA ASP A 28 7.28 -25.34 -2.17
C ASP A 28 6.58 -24.35 -1.21
N ALA A 29 7.15 -23.15 -1.09
CA ALA A 29 6.46 -22.04 -0.44
C ALA A 29 5.41 -21.48 -1.42
N PRO A 30 4.11 -21.49 -1.09
CA PRO A 30 3.11 -20.82 -1.93
C PRO A 30 3.43 -19.32 -1.93
N ASN A 31 3.54 -18.74 -3.14
CA ASN A 31 3.85 -17.33 -3.40
C ASN A 31 2.92 -16.38 -2.64
N LEU A 32 3.28 -16.05 -1.40
CA LEU A 32 2.57 -15.11 -0.52
C LEU A 32 2.87 -13.64 -0.90
N PHE A 33 3.87 -13.44 -1.76
CA PHE A 33 4.24 -12.17 -2.35
C PHE A 33 4.18 -12.36 -3.86
N GLY A 34 3.11 -11.90 -4.51
CA GLY A 34 2.93 -11.97 -5.97
C GLY A 34 3.90 -11.09 -6.76
N LEU A 35 5.21 -11.25 -6.53
CA LEU A 35 6.29 -10.47 -7.14
C LEU A 35 6.69 -10.99 -8.53
N GLU A 36 6.16 -12.12 -8.98
CA GLU A 36 6.28 -12.55 -10.37
C GLU A 36 5.26 -11.80 -11.23
N GLY A 37 5.66 -10.64 -11.77
CA GLY A 37 4.87 -10.00 -12.83
C GLY A 37 5.07 -8.50 -13.03
N LEU A 38 5.64 -7.77 -12.07
CA LEU A 38 5.95 -6.34 -12.25
C LEU A 38 7.32 -6.14 -12.88
N SER A 39 7.58 -6.88 -13.96
CA SER A 39 8.66 -6.58 -14.90
C SER A 39 8.26 -5.38 -15.74
N GLU A 40 8.95 -4.27 -15.51
CA GLU A 40 9.21 -3.18 -16.44
C GLU A 40 8.01 -2.40 -17.02
N ASN A 41 7.63 -1.36 -16.27
CA ASN A 41 7.35 0.00 -16.77
C ASN A 41 6.29 0.26 -17.88
N ASN A 42 5.52 -0.70 -18.42
CA ASN A 42 4.82 -0.41 -19.68
C ASN A 42 3.31 -0.71 -19.79
N ALA A 43 2.57 -0.84 -18.68
CA ALA A 43 1.11 -1.00 -18.75
C ALA A 43 0.30 0.24 -18.33
N ILE A 44 0.85 1.15 -17.51
CA ILE A 44 0.02 2.16 -16.81
C ILE A 44 0.56 3.59 -16.94
N GLY A 45 1.71 3.79 -17.60
CA GLY A 45 2.35 5.10 -17.64
C GLY A 45 2.63 5.63 -16.23
N ALA A 46 3.05 4.74 -15.31
CA ALA A 46 3.44 5.07 -13.95
C ALA A 46 4.74 4.33 -13.61
N ASN A 47 5.65 5.02 -12.95
CA ASN A 47 6.85 4.40 -12.39
C ASN A 47 6.52 3.89 -10.99
N PHE A 48 6.94 2.66 -10.68
CA PHE A 48 6.81 2.11 -9.32
C PHE A 48 8.09 2.36 -8.52
N ILE A 49 7.91 2.79 -7.28
CA ILE A 49 8.93 2.82 -6.24
C ILE A 49 8.62 1.71 -5.23
N GLU A 50 9.67 1.07 -4.73
CA GLU A 50 9.57 0.02 -3.71
C GLU A 50 8.68 -1.18 -4.08
N GLY A 51 8.34 -1.34 -5.37
CA GLY A 51 7.59 -2.48 -5.91
C GLY A 51 6.15 -2.13 -6.31
N ASP A 52 5.43 -1.43 -5.45
CA ASP A 52 3.96 -1.29 -5.49
C ASP A 52 3.45 0.15 -5.24
N ILE A 53 4.33 1.12 -5.01
CA ILE A 53 3.91 2.52 -4.88
C ILE A 53 4.03 3.21 -6.24
N ALA A 54 2.89 3.59 -6.81
CA ALA A 54 2.83 4.30 -8.08
C ALA A 54 3.23 5.79 -7.92
N VAL A 55 4.04 6.29 -8.86
CA VAL A 55 4.45 7.69 -8.94
C VAL A 55 3.97 8.29 -10.27
N PRO A 56 3.21 9.41 -10.26
CA PRO A 56 2.81 10.08 -11.49
C PRO A 56 4.04 10.55 -12.28
N LEU A 57 4.12 10.19 -13.57
CA LEU A 57 5.27 10.50 -14.44
C LEU A 57 5.59 11.99 -14.52
N GLN A 58 4.58 12.86 -14.42
CA GLN A 58 4.71 14.30 -14.62
C GLN A 58 5.34 15.02 -13.42
N THR A 59 5.22 14.46 -12.22
CA THR A 59 5.68 15.12 -10.99
C THR A 59 6.92 14.49 -10.37
N GLY A 60 7.30 13.29 -10.83
CA GLY A 60 8.49 12.57 -10.38
C GLY A 60 8.49 12.27 -8.87
N ARG A 61 9.65 11.84 -8.35
CA ARG A 61 9.84 11.45 -6.94
C ARG A 61 9.61 12.60 -5.94
N ALA A 62 9.67 13.86 -6.37
CA ALA A 62 9.45 15.01 -5.48
C ALA A 62 7.98 15.17 -5.06
N ALA A 63 7.01 14.71 -5.88
CA ALA A 63 5.59 14.72 -5.49
C ALA A 63 5.27 13.77 -4.35
N TYR A 64 6.01 12.66 -4.23
CA TYR A 64 5.88 11.69 -3.14
C TYR A 64 6.00 12.39 -1.78
N ILE A 65 7.03 13.21 -1.57
CA ILE A 65 7.32 13.86 -0.27
C ILE A 65 6.19 14.81 0.18
N ARG A 66 5.35 15.26 -0.75
CA ARG A 66 4.30 16.26 -0.49
C ARG A 66 2.91 15.78 -0.93
N SER A 67 2.71 14.46 -1.03
CA SER A 67 1.38 13.91 -1.28
C SER A 67 0.44 14.37 -0.16
N PRO A 68 -0.61 15.15 -0.49
CA PRO A 68 -1.52 15.62 0.53
C PRO A 68 -2.29 14.46 1.16
N LYS A 69 -2.69 14.65 2.40
CA LYS A 69 -3.60 13.74 3.10
C LYS A 69 -5.02 13.91 2.55
N TRP A 70 -5.85 12.89 2.75
CA TRP A 70 -7.28 13.01 2.50
C TRP A 70 -7.92 14.03 3.45
N PRO A 71 -8.64 15.05 2.95
CA PRO A 71 -9.25 16.08 3.79
C PRO A 71 -10.18 15.47 4.86
N ASN A 72 -10.01 15.90 6.11
CA ASN A 72 -10.78 15.43 7.26
C ASN A 72 -10.75 13.91 7.48
N GLY A 73 -9.74 13.20 6.93
CA GLY A 73 -9.67 11.74 7.00
C GLY A 73 -10.76 11.02 6.20
N ILE A 74 -11.48 11.73 5.32
CA ILE A 74 -12.55 11.14 4.50
C ILE A 74 -11.97 10.70 3.17
N VAL A 75 -12.10 9.41 2.87
CA VAL A 75 -11.68 8.79 1.60
C VAL A 75 -12.95 8.38 0.85
N PRO A 76 -13.45 9.22 -0.09
CA PRO A 76 -14.48 8.78 -1.00
C PRO A 76 -13.95 7.64 -1.87
N PHE A 77 -14.72 6.58 -2.09
CA PHE A 77 -14.30 5.45 -2.90
C PHE A 77 -15.41 4.91 -3.81
N ASP A 78 -15.02 4.14 -4.82
CA ASP A 78 -15.87 3.14 -5.46
C ASP A 78 -15.08 1.82 -5.68
N ILE A 79 -15.79 0.70 -5.61
CA ILE A 79 -15.24 -0.62 -5.92
C ILE A 79 -15.80 -1.05 -7.27
N HIS A 80 -14.92 -1.36 -8.21
CA HIS A 80 -15.31 -1.70 -9.58
C HIS A 80 -16.30 -2.88 -9.62
N SER A 81 -17.28 -2.80 -10.52
CA SER A 81 -18.36 -3.79 -10.60
C SER A 81 -17.88 -5.21 -10.92
N LEU A 82 -16.74 -5.32 -11.60
CA LEU A 82 -16.09 -6.58 -12.01
C LEU A 82 -15.64 -7.48 -10.85
N TYR A 83 -15.47 -6.95 -9.63
CA TYR A 83 -15.22 -7.80 -8.47
C TYR A 83 -16.46 -8.61 -8.10
N THR A 84 -16.24 -9.87 -7.71
CA THR A 84 -17.29 -10.68 -7.09
C THR A 84 -17.75 -10.08 -5.76
N ASN A 85 -18.89 -10.52 -5.25
CA ASN A 85 -19.38 -10.05 -3.95
C ASN A 85 -18.42 -10.43 -2.80
N ASP A 86 -17.79 -11.60 -2.89
CA ASP A 86 -16.80 -12.05 -1.89
C ASP A 86 -15.55 -11.16 -1.92
N GLN A 87 -15.04 -10.84 -3.11
CA GLN A 87 -13.92 -9.91 -3.27
C GLN A 87 -14.26 -8.51 -2.72
N LYS A 88 -15.46 -7.99 -3.01
CA LYS A 88 -15.94 -6.73 -2.43
C LYS A 88 -16.04 -6.80 -0.91
N SER A 89 -16.43 -7.95 -0.36
CA SER A 89 -16.49 -8.17 1.10
C SER A 89 -15.09 -8.10 1.73
N VAL A 90 -14.09 -8.74 1.11
CA VAL A 90 -12.69 -8.69 1.56
C VAL A 90 -12.16 -7.24 1.56
N ILE A 91 -12.37 -6.50 0.47
CA ILE A 91 -11.93 -5.10 0.36
C ILE A 91 -12.60 -4.23 1.42
N ARG A 92 -13.91 -4.39 1.64
CA ARG A 92 -14.63 -3.66 2.70
C ARG A 92 -14.20 -4.08 4.10
N GLY A 93 -13.81 -5.35 4.28
CA GLY A 93 -13.21 -5.85 5.52
C GLY A 93 -11.95 -5.06 5.89
N ALA A 94 -11.03 -4.89 4.94
CA ALA A 94 -9.81 -4.09 5.15
C ALA A 94 -10.12 -2.61 5.47
N MET A 95 -11.07 -2.00 4.77
CA MET A 95 -11.55 -0.64 5.08
C MET A 95 -12.10 -0.54 6.51
N SER A 96 -12.93 -1.50 6.90
CA SER A 96 -13.54 -1.57 8.25
C SER A 96 -12.46 -1.70 9.33
N GLU A 97 -11.42 -2.48 9.08
CA GLU A 97 -10.30 -2.61 10.00
C GLU A 97 -9.56 -1.28 10.20
N ILE A 98 -9.24 -0.56 9.13
CA ILE A 98 -8.63 0.79 9.23
C ILE A 98 -9.54 1.74 10.01
N MET A 99 -10.84 1.78 9.69
CA MET A 99 -11.81 2.62 10.38
C MET A 99 -11.85 2.29 11.87
N LYS A 100 -11.90 1.01 12.24
CA LYS A 100 -11.89 0.55 13.63
C LYS A 100 -10.59 0.91 14.35
N SER A 101 -9.44 0.60 13.75
CA SER A 101 -8.11 0.83 14.33
C SER A 101 -7.80 2.31 14.51
N THR A 102 -8.42 3.18 13.71
CA THR A 102 -8.28 4.64 13.84
C THR A 102 -9.43 5.27 14.65
N ASN A 103 -10.30 4.48 15.27
CA ASN A 103 -11.50 4.96 15.97
C ASN A 103 -12.33 5.93 15.11
N ASN A 104 -12.54 5.59 13.83
CA ASN A 104 -13.24 6.37 12.81
C ASN A 104 -12.62 7.75 12.49
N CYS A 105 -11.36 7.99 12.83
CA CYS A 105 -10.65 9.19 12.35
C CYS A 105 -10.44 9.15 10.84
N ILE A 106 -10.18 7.94 10.30
CA ILE A 106 -10.26 7.68 8.86
C ILE A 106 -11.62 7.05 8.56
N ARG A 107 -12.27 7.51 7.50
CA ARG A 107 -13.58 7.00 7.06
C ARG A 107 -13.59 6.81 5.55
N PHE A 108 -13.90 5.59 5.12
CA PHE A 108 -14.21 5.28 3.74
C PHE A 108 -15.70 5.54 3.50
N VAL A 109 -16.02 6.32 2.48
CA VAL A 109 -17.40 6.70 2.14
C VAL A 109 -17.63 6.43 0.66
N GLU A 110 -18.72 5.73 0.31
CA GLU A 110 -19.09 5.53 -1.09
C GLU A 110 -19.26 6.89 -1.77
N ARG A 111 -18.64 7.07 -2.93
CA ARG A 111 -18.71 8.34 -3.65
C ARG A 111 -20.12 8.61 -4.19
N ASN A 112 -20.38 9.86 -4.53
CA ASN A 112 -21.54 10.26 -5.32
C ASN A 112 -21.11 10.94 -6.63
N SER A 113 -22.07 11.31 -7.48
CA SER A 113 -21.83 11.96 -8.78
C SER A 113 -21.11 13.31 -8.66
N SER A 114 -21.20 13.98 -7.51
CA SER A 114 -20.57 15.28 -7.25
C SER A 114 -19.20 15.18 -6.57
N THR A 115 -18.74 13.96 -6.27
CA THR A 115 -17.44 13.75 -5.61
C THR A 115 -16.30 14.10 -6.57
N PRO A 116 -15.50 15.14 -6.29
CA PRO A 116 -14.53 15.65 -7.26
C PRO A 116 -13.26 14.80 -7.36
N VAL A 117 -12.94 14.04 -6.31
CA VAL A 117 -11.76 13.16 -6.20
C VAL A 117 -12.13 11.98 -5.31
N TRP A 118 -11.84 10.77 -5.77
CA TRP A 118 -12.12 9.54 -5.03
C TRP A 118 -11.09 8.46 -5.35
N LEU A 119 -11.03 7.43 -4.51
CA LEU A 119 -10.24 6.23 -4.72
C LEU A 119 -11.05 5.21 -5.54
N ARG A 120 -10.57 4.85 -6.73
CA ARG A 120 -11.17 3.81 -7.58
C ARG A 120 -10.42 2.50 -7.39
N ILE A 121 -11.05 1.54 -6.75
CA ILE A 121 -10.48 0.21 -6.52
C ILE A 121 -10.92 -0.68 -7.67
N PHE A 122 -9.97 -1.14 -8.48
CA PHE A 122 -10.26 -1.86 -9.73
C PHE A 122 -9.32 -3.05 -9.96
N PRO A 123 -9.77 -4.09 -10.68
CA PRO A 123 -8.99 -5.30 -10.92
C PRO A 123 -7.94 -5.09 -12.03
N GLY A 124 -7.00 -4.17 -11.79
CA GLY A 124 -5.85 -3.96 -12.66
C GLY A 124 -4.82 -5.09 -12.59
N GLN A 125 -3.69 -4.90 -13.27
CA GLN A 125 -2.56 -5.81 -13.17
C GLN A 125 -1.73 -5.49 -11.92
N GLY A 126 -1.40 -6.51 -11.14
CA GLY A 126 -0.66 -6.38 -9.89
C GLY A 126 -1.44 -5.71 -8.75
N CYS A 127 -0.77 -5.61 -7.61
CA CYS A 127 -1.24 -4.94 -6.40
C CYS A 127 -0.42 -3.66 -6.24
N TRP A 128 -1.08 -2.50 -6.24
CA TRP A 128 -0.39 -1.22 -6.09
C TRP A 128 -1.36 -0.08 -5.81
N SER A 129 -0.81 1.01 -5.27
CA SER A 129 -1.55 2.23 -4.95
C SER A 129 -0.65 3.45 -5.10
N TYR A 130 -1.26 4.63 -5.24
CA TYR A 130 -0.53 5.88 -5.03
C TYR A 130 -0.35 6.14 -3.54
N MET A 131 0.74 6.79 -3.17
CA MET A 131 0.91 7.25 -1.80
C MET A 131 0.07 8.52 -1.53
N GLY A 132 -0.86 8.44 -0.58
CA GLY A 132 -1.71 9.55 -0.16
C GLY A 132 -2.74 9.94 -1.23
N ARG A 133 -3.26 11.17 -1.13
CA ARG A 133 -4.19 11.73 -2.10
C ARG A 133 -3.43 12.42 -3.24
N VAL A 134 -3.69 12.05 -4.48
CA VAL A 134 -3.16 12.71 -5.67
C VAL A 134 -3.90 14.04 -5.91
N LYS A 135 -3.18 15.07 -6.37
CA LYS A 135 -3.70 16.44 -6.57
C LYS A 135 -4.54 16.63 -7.84
N SER A 136 -4.90 15.56 -8.54
CA SER A 136 -5.76 15.61 -9.73
C SER A 136 -7.25 15.53 -9.36
N ARG A 137 -8.12 15.99 -10.26
CA ARG A 137 -9.56 15.72 -10.20
C ARG A 137 -9.86 14.36 -10.82
N GLY A 138 -10.91 13.69 -10.35
CA GLY A 138 -11.36 12.39 -10.84
C GLY A 138 -10.93 11.20 -9.98
N ALA A 139 -10.98 10.02 -10.57
CA ALA A 139 -10.54 8.78 -9.95
C ALA A 139 -9.01 8.78 -9.75
N GLN A 140 -8.59 8.42 -8.54
CA GLN A 140 -7.25 7.93 -8.24
C GLN A 140 -7.31 6.42 -8.15
N ASP A 141 -6.49 5.74 -8.94
CA ASP A 141 -6.52 4.30 -9.04
C ASP A 141 -5.78 3.60 -7.89
N LEU A 142 -6.37 2.49 -7.43
CA LEU A 142 -5.76 1.48 -6.58
C LEU A 142 -6.05 0.13 -7.23
N SER A 143 -4.99 -0.57 -7.64
CA SER A 143 -5.11 -1.87 -8.30
C SER A 143 -5.07 -2.98 -7.28
N LEU A 144 -6.10 -3.83 -7.30
CA LEU A 144 -6.05 -5.15 -6.69
C LEU A 144 -6.45 -6.16 -7.75
N GLN A 145 -5.47 -6.76 -8.42
CA GLN A 145 -5.73 -7.83 -9.38
C GLN A 145 -6.68 -8.88 -8.79
N ALA A 146 -7.76 -9.18 -9.54
CA ALA A 146 -8.84 -10.03 -9.07
C ALA A 146 -8.34 -11.40 -8.58
N THR A 147 -7.36 -11.95 -9.30
CA THR A 147 -6.61 -13.14 -8.88
C THR A 147 -5.28 -12.69 -8.26
N GLY A 148 -5.02 -13.10 -7.02
CA GLY A 148 -3.74 -12.88 -6.34
C GLY A 148 -3.65 -11.67 -5.41
N CYS A 149 -4.39 -10.58 -5.65
CA CYS A 149 -4.32 -9.39 -4.77
C CYS A 149 -5.51 -9.23 -3.83
N VAL A 150 -6.65 -9.87 -4.09
CA VAL A 150 -7.85 -9.69 -3.25
C VAL A 150 -7.80 -10.57 -2.00
N HIS A 151 -6.79 -10.32 -1.17
CA HIS A 151 -6.64 -10.83 0.18
C HIS A 151 -6.75 -9.68 1.16
N HIS A 152 -7.24 -9.95 2.36
CA HIS A 152 -7.49 -8.91 3.36
C HIS A 152 -6.24 -8.09 3.70
N SER A 153 -5.10 -8.76 3.90
CA SER A 153 -3.81 -8.12 4.20
C SER A 153 -3.29 -7.26 3.04
N VAL A 154 -3.42 -7.74 1.81
CA VAL A 154 -2.97 -7.00 0.61
C VAL A 154 -3.86 -5.77 0.39
N ALA A 155 -5.18 -5.91 0.50
CA ALA A 155 -6.10 -4.77 0.43
C ALA A 155 -5.80 -3.74 1.54
N LEU A 156 -5.52 -4.19 2.77
CA LEU A 156 -5.12 -3.32 3.89
C LEU A 156 -3.83 -2.56 3.57
N HIS A 157 -2.83 -3.23 3.02
CA HIS A 157 -1.54 -2.65 2.60
C HIS A 157 -1.73 -1.54 1.55
N GLU A 158 -2.44 -1.84 0.45
CA GLU A 158 -2.64 -0.86 -0.63
C GLU A 158 -3.53 0.32 -0.22
N LEU A 159 -4.54 0.08 0.63
CA LEU A 159 -5.34 1.15 1.22
C LEU A 159 -4.49 2.03 2.14
N THR A 160 -3.53 1.45 2.84
CA THR A 160 -2.61 2.18 3.72
C THR A 160 -1.63 3.05 2.93
N HIS A 161 -1.16 2.58 1.77
CA HIS A 161 -0.47 3.45 0.80
C HIS A 161 -1.36 4.63 0.38
N ALA A 162 -2.62 4.40 0.02
CA ALA A 162 -3.56 5.48 -0.34
C ALA A 162 -3.78 6.50 0.80
N LEU A 163 -3.54 6.13 2.06
CA LEU A 163 -3.58 7.03 3.21
C LEU A 163 -2.30 7.84 3.43
N GLY A 164 -1.20 7.47 2.77
CA GLY A 164 0.07 8.21 2.79
C GLY A 164 1.20 7.50 3.51
N PHE A 165 1.08 6.19 3.74
CA PHE A 165 2.15 5.40 4.34
C PHE A 165 3.08 4.80 3.29
N VAL A 166 4.32 4.60 3.71
CA VAL A 166 5.40 3.98 2.94
C VAL A 166 5.78 2.68 3.62
N HIS A 167 6.64 1.90 3.00
CA HIS A 167 7.10 0.69 3.64
C HIS A 167 7.94 0.96 4.89
N GLU A 168 7.68 0.19 5.94
CA GLU A 168 8.32 0.41 7.25
C GLU A 168 9.85 0.25 7.19
N GLN A 169 10.35 -0.69 6.38
CA GLN A 169 11.78 -0.90 6.17
C GLN A 169 12.46 0.24 5.42
N THR A 170 11.74 1.28 4.99
CA THR A 170 12.38 2.46 4.40
C THR A 170 12.54 3.59 5.39
N ARG A 171 11.98 3.50 6.60
CA ARG A 171 12.11 4.51 7.66
C ARG A 171 13.54 5.07 7.83
N PRO A 172 13.69 6.36 8.14
CA PRO A 172 15.00 7.00 8.28
C PRO A 172 15.87 6.37 9.38
N ASP A 173 15.23 5.83 10.41
CA ASP A 173 15.88 5.16 11.54
C ASP A 173 15.97 3.64 11.39
N ARG A 174 15.63 3.06 10.23
CA ARG A 174 15.60 1.60 10.01
C ARG A 174 16.90 0.89 10.40
N ASN A 175 18.05 1.55 10.20
CA ASN A 175 19.37 0.96 10.41
C ASN A 175 19.63 0.68 11.91
N GLN A 176 18.78 1.19 12.81
CA GLN A 176 18.80 0.86 14.23
C GLN A 176 18.05 -0.45 14.56
N TYR A 177 17.26 -0.98 13.62
CA TYR A 177 16.35 -2.11 13.84
C TYR A 177 16.61 -3.29 12.89
N VAL A 178 17.01 -3.02 11.65
CA VAL A 178 17.21 -4.03 10.62
C VAL A 178 18.52 -3.80 9.85
N LEU A 179 19.17 -4.90 9.45
CA LEU A 179 20.31 -4.89 8.54
C LEU A 179 19.85 -5.37 7.16
N ILE A 180 20.10 -4.56 6.13
CA ILE A 180 19.81 -4.95 4.74
C ILE A 180 21.05 -5.64 4.16
N GLN A 181 20.97 -6.94 3.93
CA GLN A 181 22.00 -7.72 3.23
C GLN A 181 21.90 -7.45 1.73
N THR A 182 22.51 -6.36 1.28
CA THR A 182 22.42 -5.88 -0.11
C THR A 182 22.92 -6.88 -1.14
N GLU A 183 23.84 -7.76 -0.75
CA GLU A 183 24.37 -8.88 -1.53
C GLU A 183 23.31 -9.91 -1.92
N ASN A 184 22.22 -10.00 -1.15
CA ASN A 184 21.11 -10.92 -1.40
C ASN A 184 19.97 -10.27 -2.21
N ILE A 185 20.12 -8.99 -2.59
CA ILE A 185 19.11 -8.30 -3.38
C ILE A 185 19.34 -8.61 -4.87
N GLN A 186 18.27 -9.00 -5.55
CA GLN A 186 18.30 -9.22 -7.01
C GLN A 186 18.86 -8.00 -7.74
N SER A 187 19.77 -8.26 -8.68
CA SER A 187 20.41 -7.20 -9.47
C SER A 187 19.37 -6.36 -10.22
N GLY A 188 19.52 -5.04 -10.18
CA GLY A 188 18.56 -4.09 -10.78
C GLY A 188 17.40 -3.68 -9.88
N SER A 189 17.15 -4.38 -8.76
CA SER A 189 16.06 -4.05 -7.81
C SER A 189 16.44 -2.94 -6.83
N ILE A 190 17.74 -2.72 -6.58
CA ILE A 190 18.21 -1.58 -5.78
C ILE A 190 18.06 -0.30 -6.60
N LYS A 191 16.91 0.36 -6.46
CA LYS A 191 16.73 1.75 -6.87
C LYS A 191 17.11 2.62 -5.66
N LYS A 192 17.98 3.63 -5.84
CA LYS A 192 18.42 4.55 -4.75
C LYS A 192 17.24 4.84 -3.82
N PRO A 193 17.35 4.54 -2.51
CA PRO A 193 16.24 4.65 -1.57
C PRO A 193 15.63 6.03 -1.69
N VAL A 194 14.30 6.12 -1.70
CA VAL A 194 13.62 7.41 -1.71
C VAL A 194 14.10 8.29 -0.54
N ILE A 195 14.63 7.65 0.52
CA ILE A 195 15.05 8.23 1.80
C ILE A 195 16.46 8.84 1.82
N GLU A 196 17.39 8.42 0.96
CA GLU A 196 18.75 9.03 0.95
C GLU A 196 18.77 10.45 0.38
N THR A 197 17.64 10.92 -0.14
CA THR A 197 17.42 12.32 -0.55
C THR A 197 16.48 13.09 0.40
N LEU A 198 16.11 12.51 1.57
CA LEU A 198 15.08 13.06 2.46
C LEU A 198 15.60 13.75 3.71
N PHE A 199 16.90 13.75 3.98
CA PHE A 199 17.52 14.52 5.08
C PHE A 199 18.89 15.06 4.68
#